data_AF-A0A4V2B959-F1
#
_entry.id   AF-A0A4V2B959-F1
#
_cell.length_a   1.000
_cell.length_b   1.000
_cell.length_c   1.000
_cell.angle_alpha   90.00
_cell.angle_beta   90.00
_cell.angle_gamma   90.00
#
_symmetry.space_group_name_H-M   'P 1'
#
loop_
_entity.id
_entity.type
_entity.pdbx_description
1 polymer ?
#
loop_
_entity_poly.entity_id
_entity_poly.type
_entity_poly.pdbx_seq_one_letter_code
_entity_poly.pdbx_strand_id
1 'polypeptide(L)'
;NVHFLEKIGMIERKGDRFGPSSQMVHLGSDSTNIVKHHLNWRLRAMRSIEESGASGTHYSAALSLSRADALRIKQILIDSLQENLKIIGASKEEVAYGYSFDFFELGS
;
A
#
# COMPACT_ATOMS: atom_id res chain seq x y z
N ASN A 1 -1.64 9.99 -9.19
CA ASN A 1 -1.98 10.43 -10.56
C ASN A 1 -1.83 9.22 -11.47
N VAL A 2 -2.88 8.80 -12.15
CA VAL A 2 -2.92 7.56 -12.93
C VAL A 2 -1.91 7.57 -14.08
N HIS A 3 -1.66 8.74 -14.68
CA HIS A 3 -0.63 8.89 -15.73
C HIS A 3 0.80 8.65 -15.24
N PHE A 4 1.08 8.91 -13.95
CA PHE A 4 2.38 8.57 -13.38
C PHE A 4 2.54 7.06 -13.26
N LEU A 5 1.50 6.34 -12.82
CA LEU A 5 1.50 4.88 -12.68
C LEU A 5 1.62 4.18 -14.03
N GLU A 6 0.96 4.72 -15.05
CA GLU A 6 1.13 4.30 -16.45
C GLU A 6 2.57 4.53 -16.93
N LYS A 7 3.13 5.71 -16.65
CA LYS A 7 4.51 6.07 -17.03
C LYS A 7 5.58 5.18 -16.37
N ILE A 8 5.39 4.77 -15.12
CA ILE A 8 6.33 3.88 -14.41
C ILE A 8 6.03 2.40 -14.62
N GLY A 9 5.11 2.07 -15.53
CA GLY A 9 4.79 0.70 -15.89
C GLY A 9 4.12 -0.10 -14.78
N MET A 10 3.44 0.54 -13.83
CA MET A 10 2.69 -0.17 -12.76
C MET A 10 1.25 -0.51 -13.16
N ILE A 11 0.71 0.20 -14.13
CA ILE A 11 -0.58 -0.08 -14.77
C ILE A 11 -0.41 0.09 -16.28
N GLU A 12 -1.10 -0.71 -17.08
CA GLU A 12 -1.13 -0.58 -18.53
C GLU A 12 -2.45 0.05 -18.95
N ARG A 13 -2.41 0.95 -19.93
CA ARG A 13 -3.63 1.45 -20.56
C ARG A 13 -3.99 0.58 -21.77
N LYS A 14 -5.20 0.04 -21.78
CA LYS A 14 -5.80 -0.68 -22.92
C LYS A 14 -7.05 0.08 -23.36
N GLY A 15 -6.86 1.04 -24.28
CA GLY A 15 -7.92 1.97 -24.70
C GLY A 15 -8.32 2.93 -23.57
N ASP A 16 -9.60 2.97 -23.22
CA ASP A 16 -10.13 3.82 -22.13
C ASP A 16 -10.03 3.17 -20.75
N ARG A 17 -9.48 1.96 -20.65
CA ARG A 17 -9.37 1.20 -19.40
C ARG A 17 -7.92 1.03 -18.97
N PHE A 18 -7.71 0.95 -17.66
CA PHE A 18 -6.42 0.57 -17.08
C PHE A 18 -6.46 -0.90 -16.67
N GLY A 19 -5.43 -1.65 -17.05
CA GLY A 19 -5.19 -3.03 -16.65
C GLY A 19 -3.89 -3.15 -15.86
N PRO A 20 -3.60 -4.34 -15.31
CA PRO A 20 -2.36 -4.60 -14.63
C PRO A 20 -1.24 -4.58 -15.66
N SER A 21 -0.08 -4.01 -15.31
CA SER A 21 1.12 -4.35 -16.08
C SER A 21 1.62 -5.72 -15.64
N SER A 22 2.38 -6.37 -16.51
CA SER A 22 3.18 -7.54 -16.12
C SER A 22 4.27 -7.23 -15.09
N GLN A 23 4.49 -5.95 -14.77
CA GLN A 23 5.44 -5.48 -13.78
C GLN A 23 4.73 -5.19 -12.44
N MET A 24 4.63 -6.22 -11.60
CA MET A 24 4.48 -5.95 -10.17
C MET A 24 5.81 -5.36 -9.68
N VAL A 25 5.88 -4.04 -9.51
CA VAL A 25 7.04 -3.38 -8.92
C VAL A 25 7.03 -3.66 -7.41
N HIS A 26 7.34 -4.90 -7.05
CA HIS A 26 7.90 -5.23 -5.75
C HIS A 26 9.38 -4.86 -5.85
N LEU A 27 9.71 -3.59 -5.58
CA LEU A 27 11.11 -3.20 -5.43
C LEU A 27 11.67 -4.03 -4.28
N GLY A 28 12.61 -4.93 -4.58
CA GLY A 28 13.36 -5.62 -3.55
C GLY A 28 14.09 -4.62 -2.66
N SER A 29 14.51 -5.06 -1.47
CA SER A 29 15.26 -4.27 -0.48
C SER A 29 16.45 -3.50 -1.05
N ASP A 30 16.96 -3.95 -2.20
CA ASP A 30 18.18 -3.49 -2.83
C ASP A 30 17.97 -2.28 -3.76
N SER A 31 16.72 -1.87 -3.99
CA SER A 31 16.42 -0.68 -4.79
C SER A 31 16.59 0.59 -3.97
N THR A 32 17.47 1.48 -4.43
CA THR A 32 17.62 2.84 -3.87
C THR A 32 16.33 3.67 -3.91
N ASN A 33 15.32 3.24 -4.67
CA ASN A 33 14.04 3.92 -4.81
C ASN A 33 12.91 3.35 -3.95
N ILE A 34 13.12 2.25 -3.20
CA ILE A 34 12.07 1.63 -2.38
C ILE A 34 11.54 2.59 -1.31
N VAL A 35 12.44 3.34 -0.66
CA VAL A 35 12.08 4.35 0.34
C VAL A 35 11.21 5.44 -0.30
N LYS A 36 11.60 5.96 -1.46
CA LYS A 36 10.83 6.98 -2.19
C LYS A 36 9.45 6.46 -2.61
N HIS A 37 9.37 5.21 -3.04
CA HIS A 37 8.11 4.57 -3.41
C HIS A 37 7.13 4.53 -2.23
N HIS A 38 7.59 4.05 -1.07
CA HIS A 38 6.80 4.02 0.17
C HIS A 38 6.38 5.41 0.66
N LEU A 39 7.28 6.40 0.59
CA LEU A 39 6.98 7.78 0.98
C LEU A 39 5.92 8.41 0.07
N ASN A 40 6.02 8.20 -1.24
CA ASN A 40 5.06 8.75 -2.20
C ASN A 40 3.64 8.24 -1.96
N TRP A 41 3.47 6.95 -1.62
CA TRP A 41 2.16 6.40 -1.28
C TRP A 41 1.59 6.96 0.03
N ARG A 42 2.43 7.12 1.07
CA ARG A 42 2.01 7.74 2.34
C ARG A 42 1.61 9.20 2.17
N LEU A 43 2.36 9.96 1.38
CA LEU A 43 1.97 11.32 0.99
C LEU A 43 0.64 11.35 0.21
N ARG A 44 0.34 10.32 -0.58
CA ARG A 44 -0.96 10.22 -1.26
C ARG A 44 -2.09 9.86 -0.30
N ALA A 45 -1.85 8.98 0.67
CA ALA A 45 -2.81 8.64 1.72
C ALA A 45 -3.14 9.87 2.60
N MET A 46 -2.13 10.64 3.01
CA MET A 46 -2.32 11.91 3.72
C MET A 46 -3.18 12.89 2.93
N ARG A 47 -2.87 13.09 1.64
CA ARG A 47 -3.72 13.93 0.78
C ARG A 47 -5.15 13.42 0.68
N SER A 48 -5.37 12.11 0.64
CA SER A 48 -6.72 11.52 0.61
C SER A 48 -7.53 11.85 1.87
N ILE A 49 -6.86 11.91 3.03
CA ILE A 49 -7.47 12.31 4.32
C ILE A 49 -7.86 13.80 4.28
N GLU A 50 -7.01 14.65 3.67
CA GLU A 50 -7.24 16.09 3.56
C GLU A 50 -8.30 16.47 2.50
N GLU A 51 -8.27 15.80 1.33
CA GLU A 51 -9.04 16.15 0.13
C GLU A 51 -10.50 15.69 0.16
N SER A 52 -10.88 14.79 1.06
CA SER A 52 -12.22 14.19 1.06
C SER A 52 -12.78 14.06 2.47
N GLY A 53 -14.10 14.13 2.62
CA GLY A 53 -14.81 13.74 3.84
C GLY A 53 -14.67 12.24 4.14
N ALA A 54 -13.43 11.77 4.33
CA ALA A 54 -12.98 10.41 4.54
C ALA A 54 -13.42 9.40 3.45
N SER A 55 -12.98 9.60 2.20
CA SER A 55 -13.02 8.48 1.24
C SER A 55 -11.86 7.52 1.52
N GLY A 56 -12.17 6.22 1.62
CA GLY A 56 -11.23 5.17 2.00
C GLY A 56 -11.19 4.88 3.51
N THR A 57 -10.46 3.82 3.89
CA THR A 57 -10.31 3.40 5.30
C THR A 57 -8.96 3.87 5.83
N HIS A 58 -8.99 4.82 6.76
CA HIS A 58 -7.80 5.36 7.41
C HIS A 58 -7.92 5.16 8.92
N TYR A 59 -6.95 4.49 9.52
CA TYR A 59 -6.87 4.28 10.96
C TYR A 59 -5.49 4.71 11.44
N SER A 60 -5.45 5.49 12.53
CA SER A 60 -4.21 5.91 13.19
C SER A 60 -4.44 5.98 14.69
N ALA A 61 -3.50 5.42 15.46
CA ALA A 61 -3.53 5.46 16.92
C ALA A 61 -2.10 5.44 17.49
N ALA A 62 -1.88 6.19 18.56
CA ALA A 62 -0.73 6.01 19.44
C ALA A 62 -1.15 5.07 20.57
N LEU A 63 -0.47 3.93 20.72
CA LEU A 63 -0.81 2.88 21.67
C LEU A 63 0.42 2.50 22.50
N SER A 64 0.19 2.04 23.73
CA SER A 64 1.21 1.40 24.57
C SER A 64 0.91 -0.10 24.64
N LEU A 65 1.88 -0.94 24.31
CA LEU A 65 1.73 -2.39 24.22
C LEU A 65 2.86 -3.08 24.98
N SER A 66 2.59 -4.28 25.49
CA SER A 66 3.67 -5.19 25.88
C SER A 66 4.46 -5.61 24.63
N ARG A 67 5.75 -5.96 24.79
CA ARG A 67 6.55 -6.48 23.67
C ARG A 67 5.93 -7.74 23.06
N ALA A 68 5.36 -8.62 23.89
CA ALA A 68 4.71 -9.84 23.44
C ALA A 68 3.47 -9.55 22.58
N ASP A 69 2.64 -8.60 23.00
CA ASP A 69 1.44 -8.21 22.24
C ASP A 69 1.80 -7.47 20.95
N ALA A 70 2.84 -6.64 20.96
CA ALA A 70 3.34 -6.00 19.75
C ALA A 70 3.81 -7.05 18.71
N LEU A 71 4.53 -8.09 19.13
CA LEU A 71 4.93 -9.19 18.25
C LEU A 71 3.73 -9.97 17.72
N ARG A 72 2.74 -10.24 18.59
CA ARG A 72 1.50 -10.94 18.21
C ARG A 72 0.71 -10.15 17.17
N ILE A 73 0.52 -8.86 17.38
CA ILE A 73 -0.19 -7.97 16.44
C ILE A 73 0.58 -7.90 15.11
N LYS A 74 1.91 -7.78 15.15
CA LYS A 74 2.74 -7.81 13.93
C LYS A 74 2.50 -9.08 13.11
N GLN A 75 2.44 -10.24 13.76
CA GLN A 75 2.18 -11.50 13.06
C GLN A 75 0.80 -11.52 12.41
N ILE A 76 -0.25 -11.08 13.13
CA ILE A 76 -1.62 -10.99 12.58
C ILE A 76 -1.65 -10.09 11.33
N LEU A 77 -0.94 -8.97 11.36
CA LEU A 77 -0.84 -8.06 10.21
C LEU A 77 -0.14 -8.72 9.01
N ILE A 78 0.94 -9.48 9.24
CA ILE A 78 1.63 -10.23 8.18
C ILE A 78 0.73 -11.30 7.58
N ASP A 79 0.03 -12.07 8.41
CA ASP A 79 -0.89 -13.12 7.94
C ASP A 79 -2.04 -12.51 7.13
N SER A 80 -2.56 -11.37 7.58
CA SER A 80 -3.60 -10.61 6.88
C SER A 80 -3.11 -10.08 5.53
N LEU A 81 -1.87 -9.58 5.46
CA LEU A 81 -1.24 -9.18 4.20
C LEU A 81 -1.18 -10.36 3.23
N GLN A 82 -0.72 -11.53 3.69
CA GLN A 82 -0.62 -12.71 2.83
C GLN A 82 -1.97 -13.12 2.27
N GLU A 83 -3.04 -13.08 3.08
CA GLU A 83 -4.39 -13.39 2.60
C GLU A 83 -4.88 -12.35 1.59
N ASN A 84 -4.68 -11.05 1.87
CA ASN A 84 -5.03 -9.98 0.94
C ASN A 84 -4.30 -10.12 -0.40
N LEU A 85 -3.03 -10.53 -0.41
CA LEU A 85 -2.27 -10.76 -1.63
C LEU A 85 -2.85 -11.91 -2.48
N LYS A 86 -3.42 -12.95 -1.86
CA LYS A 86 -4.13 -14.01 -2.60
C LYS A 86 -5.38 -13.45 -3.29
N ILE A 87 -6.15 -12.63 -2.58
CA ILE A 87 -7.35 -11.97 -3.12
C ILE A 87 -6.97 -11.06 -4.29
N ILE A 88 -5.94 -10.23 -4.10
CA ILE A 88 -5.44 -9.31 -5.13
C ILE A 88 -4.98 -10.08 -6.37
N GLY A 89 -4.20 -11.15 -6.20
CA GLY A 89 -3.71 -11.97 -7.31
C GLY A 89 -4.80 -12.70 -8.08
N ALA A 90 -5.94 -12.97 -7.45
CA ALA A 90 -7.11 -13.60 -8.08
C ALA A 90 -8.15 -12.60 -8.62
N SER A 91 -8.01 -11.31 -8.31
CA SER A 91 -8.99 -10.28 -8.63
C SER A 91 -8.92 -9.88 -10.10
N LYS A 92 -10.08 -9.68 -10.73
CA LYS A 92 -10.16 -9.05 -12.06
C LYS A 92 -10.11 -7.53 -11.91
N GLU A 93 -9.43 -6.87 -12.84
CA GLU A 93 -9.11 -5.45 -12.68
C GLU A 93 -10.26 -4.55 -13.14
N GLU A 94 -10.72 -3.69 -12.22
CA GLU A 94 -11.81 -2.73 -12.46
C GLU A 94 -11.50 -1.35 -11.88
N VAL A 95 -10.85 -1.30 -10.71
CA VAL A 95 -10.55 -0.07 -9.96
C VAL A 95 -9.15 -0.15 -9.36
N ALA A 96 -8.40 0.95 -9.42
CA ALA A 96 -7.09 1.05 -8.79
C ALA A 96 -7.19 1.44 -7.32
N TYR A 97 -6.55 0.66 -6.44
CA TYR A 97 -6.46 0.92 -5.00
C TYR A 97 -5.02 1.20 -4.57
N GLY A 98 -4.84 2.17 -3.69
CA GLY A 98 -3.60 2.32 -2.92
C GLY A 98 -3.70 1.50 -1.64
N TYR A 99 -2.88 0.46 -1.51
CA TYR A 99 -2.83 -0.35 -0.31
C TYR A 99 -1.50 -0.11 0.43
N SER A 100 -1.58 0.45 1.63
CA SER A 100 -0.44 0.78 2.48
C SER A 100 -0.80 0.47 3.92
N PHE A 101 0.13 -0.13 4.68
CA PHE A 101 -0.05 -0.39 6.11
C PHE A 101 1.29 -0.22 6.82
N ASP A 102 1.21 0.18 8.10
CA ASP A 102 2.36 0.55 8.91
C ASP A 102 2.17 0.02 10.34
N PHE A 103 3.18 -0.66 10.88
CA PHE A 103 3.27 -1.02 12.29
C PHE A 103 4.73 -0.98 12.73
N PHE A 104 5.08 -0.02 13.57
CA PHE A 104 6.47 0.28 13.94
C PHE A 104 6.56 0.72 15.40
N GLU A 105 7.74 0.53 16.00
CA GLU A 105 8.05 1.04 17.33
C GLU A 105 8.39 2.54 17.23
N LEU A 106 7.87 3.34 18.16
CA LEU A 106 8.21 4.77 18.23
C LEU A 106 9.51 4.94 19.04
N GLY A 107 10.50 5.62 18.47
CA GLY A 107 11.74 5.99 19.16
C GLY A 107 12.93 5.03 18.98
N SER A 108 12.88 4.13 17.99
CA SER A 108 14.03 3.34 17.51
C SER A 108 14.95 4.13 16.59
#